data_AF-A0A3S4RFZ1-F1
#
_entry.id   AF-A0A3S4RFZ1-F1
#
_cell.length_a   1.000
_cell.length_b   1.000
_cell.length_c   1.000
_cell.angle_alpha   90.00
_cell.angle_beta   90.00
_cell.angle_gamma   90.00
#
_symmetry.space_group_name_H-M   'P 1'
#
loop_
_entity.id
_entity.type
_entity.pdbx_description
1 polymer ?
#
loop_
_entity_poly.entity_id
_entity_poly.type
_entity_poly.pdbx_seq_one_letter_code
_entity_poly.pdbx_strand_id
1 'polypeptide(L)'
;MQEDLLDYEGWTPMGVGRAVSAEHLERFSGVFPESVLYVWRRFGFDGFGQGRFWITDPWEWEPVVEAWLEGMALPFPPQRWWCLARTAMGGMSLWGEVSGPALEITPVLGILYPDAARASRMADPVLRERMGCSVFTSPTKDSLDDDDTGRPIVDGVIERLGAVGPDQVVGFVPAYCLTGVMTVGSASLEEAVPHLVFLAQAQDKTLWEDFSAAAAQAAAAIAIQHPDPSTGPGPEPEAGPVPGSEPGPGPDAGPEPGPGPAPEPGSGVDGSGAGGSPRL
;
A
#
# COMPACT_ATOMS: atom_id res chain seq x y z
N MET A 1 -8.22 -1.53 14.80
CA MET A 1 -7.54 -1.69 13.49
C MET A 1 -8.24 -2.82 12.76
N GLN A 2 -9.50 -2.58 12.41
CA GLN A 2 -10.48 -3.60 12.01
C GLN A 2 -11.00 -3.18 10.63
N GLU A 3 -11.06 -4.13 9.71
CA GLU A 3 -11.72 -4.10 8.39
C GLU A 3 -11.09 -3.23 7.27
N ASP A 4 -10.56 -2.04 7.54
CA ASP A 4 -10.23 -1.07 6.47
C ASP A 4 -8.87 -1.20 5.74
N LEU A 5 -8.07 -2.25 5.99
CA LEU A 5 -6.66 -2.23 5.55
C LEU A 5 -6.47 -2.19 4.02
N LEU A 6 -7.45 -2.68 3.24
CA LEU A 6 -7.43 -2.70 1.77
C LEU A 6 -8.77 -2.30 1.12
N ASP A 7 -9.79 -1.98 1.93
CA ASP A 7 -11.06 -1.44 1.42
C ASP A 7 -10.89 -0.05 0.78
N TYR A 8 -9.77 0.64 1.05
CA TYR A 8 -9.49 1.97 0.51
C TYR A 8 -9.41 2.02 -1.03
N GLU A 9 -9.06 0.91 -1.70
CA GLU A 9 -9.13 0.79 -3.18
C GLU A 9 -10.11 -0.28 -3.67
N GLY A 10 -10.86 -0.92 -2.76
CA GLY A 10 -11.78 -2.02 -3.09
C GLY A 10 -11.10 -3.26 -3.69
N TRP A 11 -9.78 -3.41 -3.50
CA TRP A 11 -9.05 -4.55 -4.03
C TRP A 11 -9.13 -5.74 -3.07
N THR A 12 -9.67 -6.84 -3.57
CA THR A 12 -9.67 -8.12 -2.87
C THR A 12 -8.44 -8.94 -3.26
N PRO A 13 -7.95 -9.83 -2.37
CA PRO A 13 -6.90 -10.78 -2.74
C PRO A 13 -7.32 -11.59 -3.96
N MET A 14 -6.38 -11.81 -4.89
CA MET A 14 -6.64 -12.55 -6.12
C MET A 14 -6.82 -14.06 -5.88
N GLY A 15 -6.37 -14.58 -4.73
CA GLY A 15 -6.50 -15.98 -4.35
C GLY A 15 -5.56 -16.93 -5.11
N VAL A 16 -4.52 -16.38 -5.74
CA VAL A 16 -3.53 -17.12 -6.55
C VAL A 16 -2.15 -17.17 -5.89
N GLY A 17 -1.99 -16.46 -4.78
CA GLY A 17 -0.80 -16.49 -3.95
C GLY A 17 -0.65 -17.76 -3.11
N ARG A 18 0.34 -17.72 -2.22
CA ARG A 18 0.63 -18.82 -1.29
C ARG A 18 0.48 -18.39 0.17
N ALA A 19 0.08 -19.32 1.02
CA ALA A 19 0.03 -19.08 2.46
C ALA A 19 1.45 -18.92 3.04
N VAL A 20 1.60 -18.05 4.05
CA VAL A 20 2.86 -17.90 4.79
C VAL A 20 3.01 -19.07 5.76
N SER A 21 4.16 -19.75 5.74
CA SER A 21 4.45 -20.87 6.64
C SER A 21 4.79 -20.39 8.07
N ALA A 22 4.73 -21.29 9.05
CA ALA A 22 5.24 -21.01 10.40
C ALA A 22 6.74 -20.63 10.43
N GLU A 23 7.56 -21.24 9.57
CA GLU A 23 9.00 -20.96 9.51
C GLU A 23 9.31 -19.52 9.12
N HIS A 24 8.58 -18.98 8.13
CA HIS A 24 8.62 -17.56 7.78
C HIS A 24 8.28 -16.66 8.98
N LEU A 25 7.16 -16.95 9.67
CA LEU A 25 6.73 -16.14 10.82
C LEU A 25 7.74 -16.19 11.96
N GLU A 26 8.38 -17.33 12.19
CA GLU A 26 9.43 -17.49 13.19
C GLU A 26 10.69 -16.71 12.78
N ARG A 27 11.18 -16.90 11.54
CA ARG A 27 12.39 -16.26 11.03
C ARG A 27 12.31 -14.73 11.07
N PHE A 28 11.15 -14.19 10.71
CA PHE A 28 10.93 -12.77 10.57
C PHE A 28 10.30 -12.11 11.81
N SER A 29 10.04 -12.90 12.86
CA SER A 29 9.71 -12.36 14.18
C SER A 29 10.84 -11.47 14.70
N GLY A 30 10.54 -10.22 15.01
CA GLY A 30 11.53 -9.22 15.44
C GLY A 30 12.28 -8.53 14.30
N VAL A 31 12.26 -9.07 13.07
CA VAL A 31 12.73 -8.37 11.86
C VAL A 31 11.65 -7.41 11.38
N PHE A 32 10.43 -7.91 11.19
CA PHE A 32 9.29 -7.10 10.80
C PHE A 32 8.43 -6.73 12.01
N PRO A 33 7.78 -5.55 12.00
CA PRO A 33 6.75 -5.21 12.99
C PRO A 33 5.57 -6.18 12.90
N GLU A 34 4.80 -6.25 13.97
CA GLU A 34 3.64 -7.14 14.06
C GLU A 34 2.57 -6.77 13.01
N SER A 35 2.47 -5.51 12.61
CA SER A 35 1.62 -5.06 11.51
C SER A 35 1.89 -5.77 10.18
N VAL A 36 3.15 -6.05 9.85
CA VAL A 36 3.53 -6.81 8.64
C VAL A 36 3.15 -8.27 8.80
N LEU A 37 3.49 -8.88 9.94
CA LEU A 37 3.20 -10.29 10.21
C LEU A 37 1.70 -10.58 10.27
N TYR A 38 0.91 -9.60 10.72
CA TYR A 38 -0.55 -9.67 10.69
C TYR A 38 -1.10 -9.73 9.26
N VAL A 39 -0.59 -8.88 8.36
CA VAL A 39 -0.97 -8.89 6.94
C VAL A 39 -0.60 -10.22 6.29
N TRP A 40 0.61 -10.72 6.54
CA TRP A 40 1.06 -12.03 6.07
C TRP A 40 0.17 -13.18 6.54
N ARG A 41 -0.20 -13.22 7.83
CA ARG A 41 -1.13 -14.24 8.35
C ARG A 41 -2.50 -14.18 7.69
N ARG A 42 -2.96 -12.99 7.30
CA ARG A 42 -4.28 -12.78 6.74
C ARG A 42 -4.35 -13.11 5.24
N PHE A 43 -3.36 -12.69 4.48
CA PHE A 43 -3.43 -12.71 3.01
C PHE A 43 -2.40 -13.63 2.36
N GLY A 44 -1.37 -14.08 3.09
CA GLY A 44 -0.25 -14.77 2.48
C GLY A 44 0.57 -13.86 1.57
N PHE A 45 1.30 -14.48 0.66
CA PHE A 45 2.03 -13.83 -0.44
C PHE A 45 1.13 -13.82 -1.67
N ASP A 46 0.13 -12.94 -1.69
CA ASP A 46 -0.91 -12.84 -2.72
C ASP A 46 -0.94 -11.47 -3.40
N GLY A 47 -1.60 -11.44 -4.55
CA GLY A 47 -1.73 -10.29 -5.43
C GLY A 47 -3.06 -9.57 -5.28
N PHE A 48 -3.08 -8.30 -5.68
CA PHE A 48 -4.23 -7.41 -5.61
C PHE A 48 -4.34 -6.60 -6.91
N GLY A 49 -5.56 -6.17 -7.25
CA GLY A 49 -5.78 -5.25 -8.36
C GLY A 49 -5.34 -5.78 -9.72
N GLN A 50 -5.59 -7.08 -10.01
CA GLN A 50 -5.11 -7.78 -11.22
C GLN A 50 -3.58 -7.84 -11.34
N GLY A 51 -2.89 -7.92 -10.20
CA GLY A 51 -1.45 -8.05 -10.12
C GLY A 51 -0.69 -6.73 -10.12
N ARG A 52 -1.39 -5.61 -9.93
CA ARG A 52 -0.79 -4.26 -9.76
C ARG A 52 0.04 -4.16 -8.49
N PHE A 53 -0.33 -4.92 -7.47
CA PHE A 53 0.35 -4.96 -6.19
C PHE A 53 0.44 -6.41 -5.70
N TRP A 54 1.58 -6.78 -5.13
CA TRP A 54 1.84 -8.11 -4.61
C TRP A 54 2.53 -8.04 -3.26
N ILE A 55 2.06 -8.83 -2.29
CA ILE A 55 2.82 -9.15 -1.09
C ILE A 55 3.83 -10.23 -1.47
N THR A 56 5.11 -9.98 -1.27
CA THR A 56 6.18 -10.86 -1.72
C THR A 56 6.72 -11.73 -0.61
N ASP A 57 7.17 -12.92 -0.97
CA ASP A 57 7.99 -13.76 -0.10
C ASP A 57 9.44 -13.26 -0.11
N PRO A 58 10.00 -12.81 1.03
CA PRO A 58 11.36 -12.29 1.06
C PRO A 58 12.45 -13.31 0.68
N TRP A 59 12.22 -14.61 0.84
CA TRP A 59 13.18 -15.63 0.46
C TRP A 59 13.20 -15.87 -1.05
N GLU A 60 12.05 -15.87 -1.71
CA GLU A 60 11.99 -15.98 -3.17
C GLU A 60 12.62 -14.75 -3.83
N TRP A 61 12.47 -13.58 -3.22
CA TRP A 61 12.97 -12.31 -3.73
C TRP A 61 14.41 -12.00 -3.32
N GLU A 62 15.04 -12.81 -2.45
CA GLU A 62 16.43 -12.61 -1.99
C GLU A 62 17.41 -12.48 -3.17
N PRO A 63 17.39 -13.34 -4.22
CA PRO A 63 18.32 -13.22 -5.35
C PRO A 63 18.15 -11.92 -6.14
N VAL A 64 16.91 -11.42 -6.24
CA VAL A 64 16.61 -10.15 -6.93
C VAL A 64 17.17 -8.99 -6.11
N VAL A 65 16.92 -8.96 -4.81
CA VAL A 65 17.43 -7.94 -3.90
C VAL A 65 18.96 -7.93 -3.91
N GLU A 66 19.60 -9.09 -3.83
CA GLU A 66 21.06 -9.20 -3.90
C GLU A 66 21.63 -8.61 -5.19
N ALA A 67 21.06 -8.98 -6.35
CA ALA A 67 21.52 -8.48 -7.65
C ALA A 67 21.37 -6.96 -7.79
N TRP A 68 20.29 -6.38 -7.25
CA TRP A 68 20.03 -4.94 -7.30
C TRP A 68 20.89 -4.13 -6.33
N LEU A 69 21.29 -4.71 -5.20
CA LEU A 69 22.10 -4.01 -4.19
C LEU A 69 23.61 -4.27 -4.34
N GLU A 70 24.00 -5.23 -5.18
CA GLU A 70 25.40 -5.55 -5.45
C GLU A 70 26.18 -4.31 -5.91
N GLY A 71 27.28 -4.01 -5.20
CA GLY A 71 28.17 -2.88 -5.50
C GLY A 71 27.63 -1.51 -5.14
N MET A 72 26.41 -1.41 -4.59
CA MET A 72 25.79 -0.13 -4.23
C MET A 72 26.27 0.38 -2.86
N ALA A 73 26.70 1.64 -2.81
CA ALA A 73 26.99 2.34 -1.56
C ALA A 73 25.69 2.98 -1.01
N LEU A 74 24.91 2.21 -0.27
CA LEU A 74 23.66 2.69 0.31
C LEU A 74 23.89 3.66 1.48
N PRO A 75 23.04 4.69 1.66
CA PRO A 75 23.17 5.67 2.74
C PRO A 75 22.59 5.15 4.08
N PHE A 76 22.80 3.86 4.37
CA PHE A 76 22.30 3.18 5.56
C PHE A 76 23.39 2.30 6.17
N PRO A 77 23.32 1.96 7.47
CA PRO A 77 24.23 0.97 8.06
C PRO A 77 24.19 -0.37 7.30
N PRO A 78 25.29 -1.14 7.28
CA PRO A 78 25.29 -2.49 6.72
C PRO A 78 24.19 -3.34 7.37
N GLN A 79 23.32 -3.92 6.55
CA GLN A 79 22.14 -4.67 6.99
C GLN A 79 21.64 -5.59 5.86
N ARG A 80 20.78 -6.55 6.21
CA ARG A 80 20.00 -7.31 5.22
C ARG A 80 18.78 -6.51 4.77
N TRP A 81 18.38 -6.74 3.53
CA TRP A 81 17.22 -6.12 2.90
C TRP A 81 16.26 -7.18 2.41
N TRP A 82 14.97 -6.93 2.57
CA TRP A 82 13.92 -7.89 2.28
C TRP A 82 12.83 -7.23 1.45
N CYS A 83 12.45 -7.83 0.32
CA CYS A 83 11.32 -7.34 -0.47
C CYS A 83 10.01 -7.72 0.22
N LEU A 84 9.24 -6.73 0.69
CA LEU A 84 7.94 -6.96 1.32
C LEU A 84 6.78 -6.89 0.33
N ALA A 85 6.94 -6.06 -0.70
CA ALA A 85 5.94 -5.89 -1.73
C ALA A 85 6.55 -5.47 -3.06
N ARG A 86 5.80 -5.73 -4.13
CA ARG A 86 6.14 -5.28 -5.47
C ARG A 86 4.95 -4.77 -6.27
N THR A 87 5.25 -4.01 -7.32
CA THR A 87 4.30 -3.60 -8.35
C THR A 87 4.21 -4.63 -9.50
N ALA A 88 3.36 -4.36 -10.49
CA ALA A 88 3.25 -5.16 -11.71
C ALA A 88 4.55 -5.13 -12.54
N MET A 89 5.24 -3.99 -12.58
CA MET A 89 6.53 -3.84 -13.26
C MET A 89 7.74 -4.25 -12.41
N GLY A 90 7.50 -4.85 -11.24
CA GLY A 90 8.55 -5.29 -10.34
C GLY A 90 9.19 -4.16 -9.53
N GLY A 91 8.57 -2.98 -9.44
CA GLY A 91 8.98 -1.96 -8.48
C GLY A 91 8.90 -2.51 -7.07
N MET A 92 9.99 -2.46 -6.29
CA MET A 92 10.11 -3.16 -5.01
C MET A 92 10.10 -2.20 -3.83
N SER A 93 9.36 -2.55 -2.77
CA SER A 93 9.45 -1.90 -1.46
C SER A 93 10.32 -2.76 -0.54
N LEU A 94 11.54 -2.31 -0.25
CA LEU A 94 12.51 -3.06 0.55
C LEU A 94 12.52 -2.62 2.00
N TRP A 95 12.50 -3.61 2.88
CA TRP A 95 12.65 -3.45 4.32
C TRP A 95 14.07 -3.83 4.77
N GLY A 96 14.83 -2.85 5.24
CA GLY A 96 16.11 -3.06 5.93
C GLY A 96 15.89 -3.42 7.40
N GLU A 97 16.61 -4.39 7.93
CA GLU A 97 16.43 -4.84 9.33
C GLU A 97 16.63 -3.70 10.36
N VAL A 98 17.46 -2.71 10.02
CA VAL A 98 17.73 -1.51 10.82
C VAL A 98 16.92 -0.31 10.34
N SER A 99 16.84 -0.09 9.01
CA SER A 99 16.26 1.13 8.43
C SER A 99 14.78 1.03 8.07
N GLY A 100 14.14 -0.13 8.20
CA GLY A 100 12.71 -0.28 7.87
C GLY A 100 12.45 -0.16 6.37
N PRO A 101 11.27 0.34 5.96
CA PRO A 101 10.89 0.42 4.54
C PRO A 101 11.52 1.64 3.84
N ALA A 102 12.84 1.79 4.00
CA ALA A 102 13.60 2.99 3.63
C ALA A 102 14.26 2.90 2.25
N LEU A 103 13.94 1.89 1.44
CA LEU A 103 14.49 1.75 0.10
C LEU A 103 13.42 1.22 -0.84
N GLU A 104 13.15 1.97 -1.90
CA GLU A 104 12.34 1.52 -3.02
C GLU A 104 13.21 1.38 -4.27
N ILE A 105 12.87 0.46 -5.16
CA ILE A 105 13.61 0.24 -6.42
C ILE A 105 12.62 0.26 -7.56
N THR A 106 12.95 0.94 -8.65
CA THR A 106 12.23 0.91 -9.92
C THR A 106 13.12 0.24 -10.98
N PRO A 107 13.01 -1.10 -11.16
CA PRO A 107 13.94 -1.86 -11.99
C PRO A 107 14.00 -1.44 -13.45
N VAL A 108 12.85 -1.06 -14.01
CA VAL A 108 12.77 -0.63 -15.42
C VAL A 108 13.58 0.65 -15.69
N LEU A 109 13.76 1.52 -14.69
CA LEU A 109 14.53 2.76 -14.81
C LEU A 109 15.97 2.63 -14.28
N GLY A 110 16.31 1.53 -13.61
CA GLY A 110 17.62 1.38 -12.97
C GLY A 110 17.81 2.28 -11.73
N ILE A 111 16.72 2.74 -11.08
CA ILE A 111 16.79 3.73 -9.99
C ILE A 111 16.43 3.12 -8.64
N LEU A 112 17.23 3.44 -7.62
CA LEU A 112 17.00 3.13 -6.22
C LEU A 112 16.69 4.42 -5.45
N TYR A 113 15.64 4.43 -4.64
CA TYR A 113 15.13 5.58 -3.90
C TYR A 113 15.29 5.37 -2.40
N PRO A 114 16.35 5.91 -1.78
CA PRO A 114 16.51 5.89 -0.33
C PRO A 114 15.57 6.89 0.35
N ASP A 115 15.10 6.56 1.55
CA ASP A 115 14.27 7.41 2.42
C ASP A 115 14.83 7.43 3.85
N ALA A 116 15.72 8.38 4.13
CA ALA A 116 16.31 8.60 5.45
C ALA A 116 15.27 9.01 6.50
N ALA A 117 14.16 9.64 6.10
CA ALA A 117 13.10 9.99 7.04
C ALA A 117 12.43 8.72 7.60
N ARG A 118 12.11 7.73 6.76
CA ARG A 118 11.62 6.41 7.19
C ARG A 118 12.66 5.71 8.07
N ALA A 119 13.93 5.72 7.68
CA ALA A 119 15.00 5.13 8.47
C ALA A 119 15.09 5.74 9.88
N SER A 120 14.99 7.07 9.99
CA SER A 120 15.05 7.78 11.29
C SER A 120 13.90 7.43 12.24
N ARG A 121 12.74 7.03 11.70
CA ARG A 121 11.54 6.70 12.47
C ARG A 121 11.56 5.29 13.04
N MET A 122 12.50 4.44 12.64
CA MET A 122 12.60 3.06 13.09
C MET A 122 12.88 2.89 14.59
N ALA A 123 13.44 3.91 15.23
CA ALA A 123 13.68 3.92 16.67
C ALA A 123 12.40 4.08 17.50
N ASP A 124 11.32 4.59 16.90
CA ASP A 124 10.01 4.74 17.54
C ASP A 124 9.14 3.49 17.24
N PRO A 125 8.76 2.70 18.27
CA PRO A 125 7.98 1.48 18.06
C PRO A 125 6.61 1.72 17.41
N VAL A 126 5.95 2.84 17.70
CA VAL A 126 4.64 3.18 17.15
C VAL A 126 4.77 3.54 15.68
N LEU A 127 5.79 4.35 15.34
CA LEU A 127 6.06 4.68 13.94
C LEU A 127 6.54 3.46 13.15
N ARG A 128 7.30 2.54 13.77
CA ARG A 128 7.69 1.26 13.16
C ARG A 128 6.47 0.42 12.78
N GLU A 129 5.51 0.26 13.70
CA GLU A 129 4.26 -0.46 13.42
C GLU A 129 3.45 0.23 12.31
N ARG A 130 3.35 1.57 12.35
CA ARG A 130 2.67 2.36 11.32
C ARG A 130 3.34 2.21 9.95
N MET A 131 4.66 2.24 9.89
CA MET A 131 5.41 2.06 8.64
C MET A 131 5.20 0.66 8.06
N GLY A 132 5.19 -0.38 8.91
CA GLY A 132 4.85 -1.74 8.48
C GLY A 132 3.45 -1.85 7.87
N CYS A 133 2.45 -1.17 8.46
CA CYS A 133 1.11 -1.09 7.91
C CYS A 133 1.11 -0.34 6.56
N SER A 134 1.80 0.81 6.49
CA SER A 134 1.78 1.68 5.31
C SER A 134 2.32 1.04 4.03
N VAL A 135 3.24 0.07 4.14
CA VAL A 135 3.72 -0.70 2.98
C VAL A 135 2.56 -1.37 2.22
N PHE A 136 1.49 -1.75 2.93
CA PHE A 136 0.34 -2.43 2.34
C PHE A 136 -0.87 -1.51 2.13
N THR A 137 -1.07 -0.51 2.98
CA THR A 137 -2.23 0.41 2.88
C THR A 137 -1.99 1.59 1.97
N SER A 138 -0.73 1.85 1.61
CA SER A 138 -0.35 2.92 0.70
C SER A 138 0.73 2.38 -0.25
N PRO A 139 0.38 1.35 -1.04
CA PRO A 139 1.36 0.63 -1.84
C PRO A 139 2.00 1.53 -2.89
N THR A 140 3.27 1.29 -3.19
CA THR A 140 3.94 1.86 -4.36
C THR A 140 3.15 1.47 -5.61
N LYS A 141 3.04 2.40 -6.57
CA LYS A 141 2.29 2.21 -7.82
C LYS A 141 3.20 2.43 -9.01
N ASP A 142 2.98 1.64 -10.05
CA ASP A 142 3.58 1.92 -11.35
C ASP A 142 2.95 3.22 -11.90
N SER A 143 3.81 4.20 -12.21
CA SER A 143 3.41 5.52 -12.70
C SER A 143 3.95 5.83 -14.09
N LEU A 144 4.36 4.79 -14.83
CA LEU A 144 4.93 4.91 -16.16
C LEU A 144 3.83 4.81 -17.21
N ASP A 145 3.96 5.63 -18.24
CA ASP A 145 3.01 5.70 -19.34
C ASP A 145 3.56 5.00 -20.57
N ASP A 146 2.64 4.51 -21.39
CA ASP A 146 2.90 4.00 -22.74
C ASP A 146 3.33 5.15 -23.65
N ASP A 147 4.52 5.04 -24.25
CA ASP A 147 5.11 6.09 -25.10
C ASP A 147 4.22 6.45 -26.30
N ASP A 148 3.43 5.49 -26.81
CA ASP A 148 2.57 5.69 -27.98
C ASP A 148 1.26 6.42 -27.63
N THR A 149 0.62 6.07 -26.50
CA THR A 149 -0.72 6.56 -26.15
C THR A 149 -0.77 7.53 -24.96
N GLY A 150 0.30 7.63 -24.17
CA GLY A 150 0.35 8.43 -22.94
C GLY A 150 -0.58 7.93 -21.84
N ARG A 151 -1.07 6.69 -21.95
CA ARG A 151 -1.89 6.04 -20.91
C ARG A 151 -1.01 5.19 -19.99
N PRO A 152 -1.42 4.90 -18.75
CA PRO A 152 -0.66 4.04 -17.86
C PRO A 152 -0.32 2.70 -18.52
N ILE A 153 0.97 2.35 -18.56
CA ILE A 153 1.46 1.20 -19.34
C ILE A 153 0.85 -0.12 -18.84
N VAL A 154 0.73 -0.26 -17.52
CA VAL A 154 0.20 -1.46 -16.86
C VAL A 154 -1.26 -1.70 -17.23
N ASP A 155 -2.05 -0.63 -17.42
CA ASP A 155 -3.45 -0.78 -17.83
C ASP A 155 -3.55 -1.41 -19.21
N GLY A 156 -2.79 -0.89 -20.18
CA GLY A 156 -2.76 -1.43 -21.55
C GLY A 156 -2.18 -2.85 -21.61
N VAL A 157 -1.20 -3.17 -20.76
CA VAL A 157 -0.65 -4.53 -20.65
C VAL A 157 -1.69 -5.49 -20.08
N ILE A 158 -2.41 -5.12 -19.03
CA ILE A 158 -3.45 -5.96 -18.44
C ILE A 158 -4.62 -6.16 -19.41
N GLU A 159 -5.02 -5.13 -20.15
CA GLU A 159 -6.01 -5.22 -21.23
C GLU A 159 -5.60 -6.24 -22.32
N ARG A 160 -4.31 -6.31 -22.65
CA ARG A 160 -3.78 -7.14 -23.74
C ARG A 160 -3.39 -8.56 -23.32
N LEU A 161 -2.76 -8.71 -22.16
CA LEU A 161 -2.11 -9.94 -21.69
C LEU A 161 -2.80 -10.57 -20.48
N GLY A 162 -3.73 -9.86 -19.84
CA GLY A 162 -4.40 -10.30 -18.62
C GLY A 162 -3.65 -9.90 -17.35
N ALA A 163 -4.16 -10.38 -16.21
CA ALA A 163 -3.62 -10.08 -14.89
C ALA A 163 -2.18 -10.60 -14.73
N VAL A 164 -1.35 -9.87 -14.00
CA VAL A 164 0.05 -10.25 -13.71
C VAL A 164 0.07 -11.29 -12.58
N GLY A 165 0.67 -12.44 -12.83
CA GLY A 165 0.77 -13.56 -11.88
C GLY A 165 1.79 -13.40 -10.75
N PRO A 166 1.83 -14.35 -9.79
CA PRO A 166 2.68 -14.31 -8.60
C PRO A 166 4.18 -14.33 -8.92
N ASP A 167 4.54 -15.08 -9.95
CA ASP A 167 5.88 -15.29 -10.48
C ASP A 167 6.16 -14.45 -11.73
N GLN A 168 5.29 -13.48 -12.03
CA GLN A 168 5.37 -12.67 -13.24
C GLN A 168 5.56 -11.17 -12.95
N VAL A 169 6.23 -10.49 -13.88
CA VAL A 169 6.30 -9.03 -13.96
C VAL A 169 6.07 -8.57 -15.39
N VAL A 170 5.65 -7.32 -15.56
CA VAL A 170 5.67 -6.65 -16.85
C VAL A 170 7.12 -6.31 -17.21
N GLY A 171 7.62 -6.92 -18.28
CA GLY A 171 8.92 -6.64 -18.89
C GLY A 171 8.75 -6.07 -20.30
N PHE A 172 9.86 -5.63 -20.90
CA PHE A 172 9.90 -5.17 -22.30
C PHE A 172 10.90 -5.99 -23.11
N VAL A 173 10.54 -6.30 -24.34
CA VAL A 173 11.37 -7.10 -25.26
C VAL A 173 11.55 -6.35 -26.59
N PRO A 174 12.76 -5.82 -26.88
CA PRO A 174 13.94 -5.78 -26.01
C PRO A 174 13.76 -4.88 -24.77
N ALA A 175 14.62 -5.06 -23.77
CA ALA A 175 14.53 -4.33 -22.50
C ALA A 175 14.64 -2.81 -22.69
N TYR A 176 13.91 -2.06 -21.85
CA TYR A 176 13.86 -0.59 -21.90
C TYR A 176 15.25 0.05 -21.83
N CYS A 177 16.16 -0.46 -20.99
CA CYS A 177 17.53 0.05 -20.89
C CYS A 177 18.33 -0.03 -22.20
N LEU A 178 17.90 -0.85 -23.17
CA LEU A 178 18.56 -1.01 -24.47
C LEU A 178 17.90 -0.15 -25.57
N THR A 179 16.61 0.15 -25.44
CA THR A 179 15.81 0.78 -26.50
C THR A 179 15.40 2.21 -26.16
N GLY A 180 15.24 2.53 -24.87
CA GLY A 180 14.59 3.74 -24.40
C GLY A 180 13.11 3.83 -24.74
N VAL A 181 12.48 2.72 -25.17
CA VAL A 181 11.09 2.66 -25.65
C VAL A 181 10.26 1.74 -24.76
N MET A 182 9.14 2.27 -24.29
CA MET A 182 8.19 1.63 -23.39
C MET A 182 6.79 1.68 -24.00
N THR A 183 6.42 0.63 -24.74
CA THR A 183 5.08 0.55 -25.33
C THR A 183 4.35 -0.72 -24.96
N VAL A 184 3.01 -0.67 -24.95
CA VAL A 184 2.17 -1.85 -24.71
C VAL A 184 2.53 -2.93 -25.73
N GLY A 185 2.90 -2.58 -26.96
CA GLY A 185 3.27 -3.52 -28.01
C GLY A 185 4.58 -4.26 -27.77
N SER A 186 5.56 -3.63 -27.10
CA SER A 186 6.84 -4.25 -26.75
C SER A 186 6.84 -4.94 -25.39
N ALA A 187 5.78 -4.76 -24.60
CA ALA A 187 5.65 -5.38 -23.29
C ALA A 187 5.34 -6.90 -23.35
N SER A 188 5.74 -7.63 -22.32
CA SER A 188 5.43 -9.04 -22.11
C SER A 188 5.30 -9.33 -20.61
N LEU A 189 4.62 -10.44 -20.27
CA LEU A 189 4.66 -10.99 -18.91
C LEU A 189 5.87 -11.93 -18.84
N GLU A 190 6.88 -11.52 -18.08
CA GLU A 190 8.14 -12.22 -17.92
C GLU A 190 8.21 -12.93 -16.58
N GLU A 191 9.01 -13.98 -16.47
CA GLU A 191 9.32 -14.60 -15.18
C GLU A 191 10.06 -13.60 -14.28
N ALA A 192 9.49 -13.30 -13.11
CA ALA A 192 9.87 -12.18 -12.26
C ALA A 192 11.35 -12.21 -11.84
N VAL A 193 11.78 -13.29 -11.18
CA VAL A 193 13.15 -13.41 -10.67
C VAL A 193 14.20 -13.34 -11.78
N PRO A 194 14.17 -14.19 -12.83
CA PRO A 194 15.21 -14.14 -13.86
C PRO A 194 15.19 -12.83 -14.65
N HIS A 195 14.02 -12.25 -14.94
CA HIS A 195 13.93 -10.97 -15.65
C HIS A 195 14.54 -9.82 -14.84
N LEU A 196 14.19 -9.71 -13.55
CA LEU A 196 14.70 -8.63 -12.71
C LEU A 196 16.18 -8.76 -12.38
N VAL A 197 16.71 -9.99 -12.26
CA VAL A 197 18.15 -10.24 -12.14
C VAL A 197 18.88 -9.86 -13.42
N PHE A 198 18.33 -10.22 -14.59
CA PHE A 198 18.87 -9.77 -15.87
C PHE A 198 18.93 -8.24 -15.94
N LEU A 199 17.84 -7.55 -15.57
CA LEU A 199 17.79 -6.09 -15.55
C LEU A 199 18.87 -5.50 -14.62
N ALA A 200 19.09 -6.08 -13.43
CA ALA A 200 20.13 -5.60 -12.50
C ALA A 200 21.56 -5.71 -13.06
N GLN A 201 21.80 -6.66 -13.96
CA GLN A 201 23.10 -6.92 -14.61
C GLN A 201 23.27 -6.16 -15.92
N ALA A 202 22.18 -5.89 -16.63
CA ALA A 202 22.19 -5.32 -17.97
C ALA A 202 22.23 -3.79 -17.99
N GLN A 203 21.98 -3.11 -16.86
CA GLN A 203 21.90 -1.66 -16.80
C GLN A 203 22.67 -1.08 -15.61
N ASP A 204 23.04 0.19 -15.74
CA ASP A 204 23.62 0.96 -14.64
C ASP A 204 22.56 1.21 -13.56
N LYS A 205 22.99 1.11 -12.29
CA LYS A 205 22.14 1.34 -11.13
C LYS A 205 22.45 2.70 -10.53
N THR A 206 21.44 3.55 -10.43
CA THR A 206 21.57 4.91 -9.89
C THR A 206 20.86 5.02 -8.55
N LEU A 207 21.57 5.51 -7.54
CA LEU A 207 20.95 5.93 -6.29
C LEU A 207 20.41 7.35 -6.45
N TRP A 208 19.11 7.54 -6.26
CA TRP A 208 18.45 8.83 -6.36
C TRP A 208 18.78 9.74 -5.16
N GLU A 209 18.71 11.05 -5.37
CA GLU A 209 18.90 12.03 -4.30
C GLU A 209 17.77 11.96 -3.27
N ASP A 210 18.15 11.84 -2.00
CA ASP A 210 17.20 11.77 -0.90
C ASP A 210 16.81 13.17 -0.39
N PHE A 211 15.57 13.57 -0.64
CA PHE A 211 14.98 14.81 -0.10
C PHE A 211 14.09 14.59 1.12
N SER A 212 13.90 13.34 1.57
CA SER A 212 12.95 12.96 2.62
C SER A 212 13.26 13.61 3.95
N ALA A 213 14.54 13.67 4.33
CA ALA A 213 14.98 14.26 5.60
C ALA A 213 14.68 15.77 5.65
N ALA A 214 14.98 16.50 4.56
CA ALA A 214 14.70 17.93 4.45
C ALA A 214 13.19 18.20 4.47
N ALA A 215 12.41 17.40 3.73
CA ALA A 215 10.96 17.50 3.72
C ALA A 215 10.34 17.24 5.12
N ALA A 216 10.85 16.23 5.85
CA ALA A 216 10.40 15.92 7.21
C ALA A 216 10.68 17.07 8.19
N GLN A 217 11.84 17.71 8.10
CA GLN A 217 12.17 18.88 8.91
C GLN A 217 11.26 20.08 8.60
N ALA A 218 11.01 20.34 7.32
CA ALA A 218 10.09 21.40 6.90
C ALA A 218 8.66 21.16 7.42
N ALA A 219 8.16 19.93 7.33
CA ALA A 219 6.85 19.55 7.86
C ALA A 219 6.77 19.76 9.38
N ALA A 220 7.81 19.36 10.13
CA ALA A 220 7.87 19.59 11.58
C ALA A 220 7.88 21.09 11.93
N ALA A 221 8.62 21.92 11.19
CA ALA A 221 8.63 23.36 11.40
C ALA A 221 7.26 24.01 11.17
N ILE A 222 6.53 23.59 10.13
CA ILE A 222 5.17 24.06 9.85
C ILE A 222 4.22 23.66 10.99
N ALA A 223 4.30 22.43 11.48
CA ALA A 223 3.46 21.95 12.59
C ALA A 223 3.68 22.75 13.89
N ILE A 224 4.91 23.22 14.15
CA ILE A 224 5.23 24.09 15.29
C ILE A 224 4.66 25.50 15.09
N GLN A 225 4.70 26.03 13.87
CA GLN A 225 4.21 27.39 13.56
C GLN A 225 2.68 27.46 13.50
N HIS A 226 2.02 26.36 13.14
CA HIS A 226 0.58 26.21 13.05
C HIS A 226 0.11 25.02 13.87
N PRO A 227 0.16 25.11 15.22
CA PRO A 227 -0.33 24.03 16.08
C PRO A 227 -1.83 23.86 15.88
N ASP A 228 -2.28 22.62 15.70
CA ASP A 228 -3.70 22.28 15.62
C ASP A 228 -4.40 22.66 16.95
N PRO A 229 -5.44 23.52 16.92
CA PRO A 229 -6.13 23.97 18.13
C PRO A 229 -6.87 22.84 18.87
N SER A 230 -7.01 21.64 18.29
CA SER A 230 -7.62 20.47 18.94
C SER A 230 -6.67 19.69 19.86
N THR A 231 -5.38 20.05 19.93
CA THR A 231 -4.36 19.34 20.74
C THR A 231 -4.09 20.00 22.11
N GLY A 232 -5.07 20.73 22.66
CA GLY A 232 -5.02 21.17 24.05
C GLY A 232 -5.26 20.00 25.02
N PRO A 233 -4.76 20.05 26.27
CA PRO A 233 -5.17 19.08 27.27
C PRO A 233 -6.69 19.17 27.42
N GLY A 234 -7.39 18.07 27.18
CA GLY A 234 -8.84 17.98 27.37
C GLY A 234 -9.24 18.45 28.77
N PRO A 235 -10.45 19.01 28.95
CA PRO A 235 -10.86 19.53 30.24
C PRO A 235 -10.75 18.42 31.30
N GLU A 236 -10.21 18.77 32.47
CA GLU A 236 -10.16 17.90 33.64
C GLU A 236 -11.55 17.31 33.91
N PRO A 237 -11.66 16.03 34.29
CA PRO A 237 -12.95 15.41 34.55
C PRO A 237 -13.60 16.12 35.74
N GLU A 238 -14.69 16.84 35.50
CA GLU A 238 -15.57 17.30 36.56
C GLU A 238 -16.03 16.09 37.39
N ALA A 239 -15.82 16.17 38.70
CA ALA A 239 -16.24 15.16 39.65
C ALA A 239 -17.75 14.95 39.52
N GLY A 240 -18.15 13.74 39.10
CA GLY A 240 -19.55 13.35 39.01
C GLY A 240 -20.27 13.45 40.36
N PRO A 241 -21.58 13.74 40.38
CA PRO A 241 -22.31 14.00 41.61
C PRO A 241 -22.51 12.73 42.44
N VAL A 242 -22.29 12.86 43.74
CA VAL A 242 -22.43 11.83 44.78
C VAL A 242 -23.91 11.47 44.97
N PRO A 243 -24.28 10.17 45.11
CA PRO A 243 -25.68 9.77 45.25
C PRO A 243 -26.16 9.93 46.71
N GLY A 244 -27.32 10.56 46.90
CA GLY A 244 -28.10 10.45 48.14
C GLY A 244 -28.71 11.76 48.63
N SER A 245 -29.95 12.05 48.24
CA SER A 245 -30.95 12.82 49.01
C SER A 245 -32.32 12.62 48.39
N GLU A 246 -33.25 12.05 49.15
CA GLU A 246 -34.65 11.76 48.80
C GLU A 246 -35.57 13.01 48.77
N PRO A 247 -36.81 12.90 48.24
CA PRO A 247 -37.50 13.97 47.51
C PRO A 247 -38.55 14.76 48.32
N GLY A 248 -38.92 15.94 47.81
CA GLY A 248 -40.07 16.75 48.25
C GLY A 248 -41.00 17.14 47.08
N PRO A 249 -42.28 17.47 47.34
CA PRO A 249 -43.42 17.05 46.50
C PRO A 249 -43.80 18.03 45.36
N GLY A 250 -44.50 17.49 44.34
CA GLY A 250 -45.10 18.21 43.21
C GLY A 250 -46.26 19.15 43.58
N PRO A 251 -46.86 19.88 42.62
CA PRO A 251 -47.81 19.31 41.63
C PRO A 251 -47.58 19.90 40.21
N ASP A 252 -48.24 19.58 39.08
CA ASP A 252 -49.57 19.04 38.78
C ASP A 252 -49.57 18.50 37.32
N ALA A 253 -50.59 17.73 36.96
CA ALA A 253 -50.71 16.88 35.78
C ALA A 253 -51.14 17.58 34.46
N GLY A 254 -50.81 16.97 33.31
CA GLY A 254 -51.46 17.19 32.01
C GLY A 254 -50.71 16.55 30.82
N PRO A 255 -51.39 16.00 29.78
CA PRO A 255 -51.17 14.60 29.35
C PRO A 255 -50.36 14.40 28.05
N GLU A 256 -49.85 13.17 27.89
CA GLU A 256 -49.26 12.59 26.66
C GLU A 256 -50.25 12.51 25.49
N PRO A 257 -49.74 12.41 24.25
CA PRO A 257 -50.32 11.53 23.25
C PRO A 257 -49.32 10.45 22.78
N GLY A 258 -49.83 9.23 22.72
CA GLY A 258 -49.12 7.99 22.39
C GLY A 258 -48.77 7.77 20.90
N PRO A 259 -48.43 6.53 20.52
CA PRO A 259 -47.52 6.21 19.42
C PRO A 259 -48.19 6.21 18.05
N GLY A 260 -47.50 6.75 17.05
CA GLY A 260 -47.89 6.66 15.64
C GLY A 260 -47.39 5.35 14.99
N PRO A 261 -48.19 4.70 14.12
CA PRO A 261 -47.87 3.40 13.56
C PRO A 261 -46.98 3.47 12.31
N ALA A 262 -46.27 2.37 12.05
CA ALA A 262 -45.59 2.06 10.79
C ALA A 262 -46.53 1.23 9.85
N PRO A 263 -46.11 0.77 8.66
CA PRO A 263 -46.66 1.21 7.37
C PRO A 263 -47.47 0.13 6.63
N GLU A 264 -48.16 0.51 5.54
CA GLU A 264 -48.72 -0.46 4.58
C GLU A 264 -48.61 -0.01 3.10
N PRO A 265 -48.69 -0.96 2.14
CA PRO A 265 -48.07 -0.88 0.82
C PRO A 265 -49.06 -0.90 -0.38
N GLY A 266 -48.50 -0.83 -1.59
CA GLY A 266 -49.17 -1.12 -2.87
C GLY A 266 -49.73 0.13 -3.54
N SER A 267 -49.84 0.27 -4.86
CA SER A 267 -49.65 -0.59 -6.04
C SER A 267 -49.82 0.40 -7.21
N GLY A 268 -48.93 0.47 -8.20
CA GLY A 268 -48.96 -0.40 -9.36
C GLY A 268 -49.18 0.43 -10.65
N VAL A 269 -48.52 -0.03 -11.74
CA VAL A 269 -49.07 -0.12 -13.12
C VAL A 269 -49.17 1.24 -13.86
N ASP A 270 -48.70 1.48 -15.10
CA ASP A 270 -48.19 0.67 -16.21
C ASP A 270 -47.47 1.58 -17.23
N GLY A 271 -46.73 0.99 -18.17
CA GLY A 271 -46.88 1.43 -19.57
C GLY A 271 -45.64 1.88 -20.35
N SER A 272 -44.94 0.89 -20.93
CA SER A 272 -44.61 0.77 -22.37
C SER A 272 -43.82 1.85 -23.14
N GLY A 273 -42.84 1.35 -23.91
CA GLY A 273 -42.53 1.81 -25.27
C GLY A 273 -41.11 2.37 -25.43
N ALA A 274 -40.10 1.53 -25.69
CA ALA A 274 -39.66 1.09 -27.03
C ALA A 274 -38.90 2.16 -27.85
N GLY A 275 -37.61 1.86 -28.09
CA GLY A 275 -37.02 1.93 -29.42
C GLY A 275 -36.21 3.18 -29.79
N GLY A 276 -34.94 2.96 -30.15
CA GLY A 276 -34.30 3.71 -31.23
C GLY A 276 -33.00 4.44 -30.89
N SER A 277 -31.87 3.75 -31.04
CA SER A 277 -30.67 4.36 -31.66
C SER A 277 -30.81 4.23 -33.21
N PRO A 278 -29.99 4.88 -34.07
CA PRO A 278 -28.71 5.55 -33.80
C PRO A 278 -28.38 6.83 -34.61
N ARG A 279 -27.15 7.34 -34.37
CA ARG A 279 -26.26 8.22 -35.17
C ARG A 279 -26.38 9.74 -35.01
N LEU A 280 -25.31 10.34 -34.46
CA LEU A 280 -24.19 10.93 -35.20
C LEU A 280 -22.91 10.85 -34.35
#